data_AF-A0A930X3V0-F1
#
_entry.id   AF-A0A930X3V0-F1
#
_cell.length_a   1.000
_cell.length_b   1.000
_cell.length_c   1.000
_cell.angle_alpha   90.00
_cell.angle_beta   90.00
_cell.angle_gamma   90.00
#
_symmetry.space_group_name_H-M   'P 1'
#
loop_
_entity.id
_entity.type
_entity.pdbx_description
1 polymer ?
#
loop_
_entity_poly.entity_id
_entity_poly.type
_entity_poly.pdbx_seq_one_letter_code
_entity_poly.pdbx_strand_id
1 'polypeptide(L)'
;MNHALANPETASQSVGSCLRTARLARQLSLDDIVSRTFIKRHYLEALESDSFAHLPAAVYTTGYIRQYARTLQLDEEALVHAFQSGQQIQGMPVQQDFELVVSQPRRGEVRVENLCQPEQEQPQERVSHMSATPVMSSEHKEIVDTIDGARKEALAVRHQTEQFADQVLGHLESEIQKTLSIIRNGRGFLQERLKSYNF
;
A
#
# COMPACT_ATOMS: atom_id res chain seq x y z
N MET A 1 -41.45 -6.25 30.55
CA MET A 1 -40.50 -7.28 30.11
C MET A 1 -39.11 -6.68 30.12
N ASN A 2 -38.25 -7.13 31.02
CA ASN A 2 -36.84 -6.73 31.08
C ASN A 2 -36.08 -7.46 29.97
N HIS A 3 -35.56 -6.73 28.98
CA HIS A 3 -34.39 -7.21 28.25
C HIS A 3 -33.28 -6.18 28.39
N ALA A 4 -32.52 -6.36 29.47
CA ALA A 4 -31.33 -5.61 29.79
C ALA A 4 -30.21 -5.88 28.76
N LEU A 5 -29.56 -4.80 28.32
CA LEU A 5 -28.11 -4.65 28.20
C LEU A 5 -27.33 -5.83 27.62
N ALA A 6 -27.22 -5.89 26.29
CA ALA A 6 -26.01 -6.43 25.66
C ALA A 6 -24.94 -5.32 25.67
N ASN A 7 -24.34 -5.09 26.85
CA ASN A 7 -23.09 -4.33 26.93
C ASN A 7 -22.00 -5.20 26.27
N PRO A 8 -21.33 -4.76 25.19
CA PRO A 8 -20.16 -5.46 24.65
C PRO A 8 -18.94 -5.14 25.54
N GLU A 9 -19.05 -5.38 26.84
CA GLU A 9 -17.91 -5.27 27.73
C GLU A 9 -16.99 -6.48 27.53
N THR A 10 -15.83 -6.16 26.97
CA THR A 10 -14.53 -6.80 27.28
C THR A 10 -14.40 -8.29 26.97
N ALA A 11 -14.77 -8.70 25.75
CA ALA A 11 -14.07 -9.84 25.15
C ALA A 11 -12.61 -9.43 24.93
N SER A 12 -11.70 -10.04 25.67
CA SER A 12 -10.27 -9.92 25.46
C SER A 12 -9.94 -10.35 24.02
N GLN A 13 -9.69 -9.40 23.13
CA GLN A 13 -9.54 -9.68 21.70
C GLN A 13 -8.07 -9.74 21.31
N SER A 14 -7.71 -10.69 20.46
CA SER A 14 -6.37 -10.73 19.86
C SER A 14 -6.14 -9.54 18.93
N VAL A 15 -4.87 -9.28 18.60
CA VAL A 15 -4.49 -8.23 17.64
C VAL A 15 -5.19 -8.45 16.30
N GLY A 16 -5.18 -9.68 15.77
CA GLY A 16 -5.85 -10.00 14.51
C GLY A 16 -7.37 -9.80 14.56
N SER A 17 -8.01 -10.25 15.64
CA SER A 17 -9.45 -10.03 15.84
C SER A 17 -9.81 -8.54 15.93
N CYS A 18 -8.97 -7.74 16.60
CA CYS A 18 -9.16 -6.30 16.71
C CYS A 18 -9.09 -5.62 15.33
N LEU A 19 -8.04 -5.92 14.55
CA LEU A 19 -7.86 -5.41 13.19
C LEU A 19 -9.03 -5.78 12.27
N ARG A 20 -9.45 -7.05 12.30
CA ARG A 20 -10.59 -7.53 11.52
C ARG A 20 -11.90 -6.82 11.90
N THR A 21 -12.17 -6.70 13.20
CA THR A 21 -13.38 -6.04 13.70
C THR A 21 -13.41 -4.57 13.27
N ALA A 22 -12.29 -3.87 13.41
CA ALA A 22 -12.16 -2.47 13.00
C ALA A 22 -12.29 -2.28 11.49
N ARG A 23 -11.79 -3.22 10.67
CA ARG A 23 -11.99 -3.21 9.21
C ARG A 23 -13.46 -3.38 8.85
N LEU A 24 -14.13 -4.38 9.44
CA LEU A 24 -15.54 -4.67 9.17
C LEU A 24 -16.46 -3.54 9.66
N ALA A 25 -16.17 -2.93 10.81
CA ALA A 25 -16.89 -1.77 11.32
C ALA A 25 -16.84 -0.58 10.35
N ARG A 26 -15.78 -0.48 9.55
CA ARG A 26 -15.60 0.55 8.51
C ARG A 26 -16.06 0.11 7.12
N GLN A 27 -16.66 -1.08 7.00
CA GLN A 27 -17.15 -1.65 5.73
C GLN A 27 -16.06 -1.73 4.64
N LEU A 28 -14.80 -1.90 5.04
CA LEU A 28 -13.67 -2.04 4.11
C LEU A 28 -13.45 -3.51 3.75
N SER A 29 -13.22 -3.78 2.48
CA SER A 29 -12.74 -5.08 2.02
C SER A 29 -11.24 -5.25 2.33
N LEU A 30 -10.74 -6.48 2.31
CA LEU A 30 -9.29 -6.70 2.37
C LEU A 30 -8.57 -6.01 1.20
N ASP A 31 -9.22 -5.93 0.03
CA ASP A 31 -8.66 -5.35 -1.18
C ASP A 31 -8.47 -3.83 -1.05
N ASP A 32 -9.37 -3.17 -0.33
CA ASP A 32 -9.23 -1.76 0.02
C ASP A 32 -8.00 -1.53 0.89
N ILE A 33 -7.74 -2.44 1.84
CA ILE A 33 -6.56 -2.36 2.71
C ILE A 33 -5.29 -2.66 1.91
N VAL A 34 -5.30 -3.67 1.03
CA VAL A 34 -4.18 -3.96 0.11
C VAL A 34 -3.84 -2.72 -0.71
N SER A 35 -4.86 -2.04 -1.26
CA SER A 35 -4.67 -0.85 -2.09
C SER A 35 -4.12 0.35 -1.32
N ARG A 36 -4.45 0.46 -0.03
CA ARG A 36 -3.99 1.56 0.84
C ARG A 36 -2.61 1.30 1.46
N THR A 37 -2.28 0.05 1.74
CA THR A 37 -1.07 -0.34 2.47
C THR A 37 0.01 -0.94 1.58
N PHE A 38 -0.34 -1.42 0.39
CA PHE A 38 0.53 -2.24 -0.47
C PHE A 38 1.05 -3.52 0.19
N ILE A 39 0.45 -3.94 1.30
CA ILE A 39 0.72 -5.23 1.94
C ILE A 39 -0.03 -6.29 1.15
N LYS A 40 0.63 -7.41 0.82
CA LYS A 40 0.00 -8.51 0.07
C LYS A 40 -1.19 -9.08 0.84
N ARG A 41 -2.28 -9.41 0.13
CA ARG A 41 -3.54 -9.89 0.72
C ARG A 41 -3.32 -11.03 1.72
N HIS A 42 -2.53 -12.04 1.36
CA HIS A 42 -2.28 -13.21 2.22
C HIS A 42 -1.57 -12.86 3.54
N TYR A 43 -0.80 -11.77 3.60
CA TYR A 43 -0.22 -11.29 4.84
C TYR A 43 -1.24 -10.57 5.72
N LEU A 44 -2.16 -9.81 5.12
CA LEU A 44 -3.27 -9.20 5.87
C LEU A 44 -4.23 -10.26 6.42
N GLU A 45 -4.50 -11.31 5.66
CA GLU A 45 -5.27 -12.48 6.11
C GLU A 45 -4.56 -13.16 7.30
N ALA A 46 -3.25 -13.41 7.18
CA ALA A 46 -2.46 -13.98 8.25
C ALA A 46 -2.44 -13.11 9.52
N LEU A 47 -2.47 -11.78 9.38
CA LEU A 47 -2.60 -10.86 10.51
C LEU A 47 -3.98 -10.96 11.17
N GLU A 48 -5.07 -10.97 10.38
CA GLU A 48 -6.43 -11.10 10.90
C GLU A 48 -6.71 -12.46 11.57
N SER A 49 -5.98 -13.51 11.18
CA SER A 49 -6.08 -14.87 11.74
C SER A 49 -5.02 -15.19 12.79
N ASP A 50 -4.26 -14.19 13.26
CA ASP A 50 -3.13 -14.33 14.19
C ASP A 50 -2.10 -15.40 13.78
N SER A 51 -2.02 -15.68 12.47
CA SER A 51 -1.20 -16.73 11.88
C SER A 51 0.19 -16.20 11.49
N PHE A 52 0.88 -15.62 12.46
CA PHE A 52 2.16 -14.91 12.25
C PHE A 52 3.30 -15.79 11.71
N ALA A 53 3.18 -17.12 11.80
CA ALA A 53 4.12 -18.07 11.22
C ALA A 53 4.22 -18.00 9.68
N HIS A 54 3.20 -17.44 9.00
CA HIS A 54 3.17 -17.30 7.54
C HIS A 54 3.72 -15.94 7.05
N LEU A 55 4.24 -15.11 7.96
CA LEU A 55 4.79 -13.79 7.65
C LEU A 55 6.30 -13.84 7.35
N PRO A 56 6.82 -12.95 6.47
CA PRO A 56 8.17 -13.06 5.92
C PRO A 56 9.33 -12.77 6.90
N ALA A 57 9.07 -12.22 8.08
CA ALA A 57 9.89 -12.27 9.30
C ALA A 57 9.15 -11.51 10.40
N ALA A 58 9.41 -11.81 11.68
CA ALA A 58 8.78 -11.11 12.81
C ALA A 58 9.03 -9.59 12.79
N VAL A 59 10.21 -9.16 12.33
CA VAL A 59 10.59 -7.74 12.20
C VAL A 59 9.64 -6.96 11.31
N TYR A 60 9.12 -7.58 10.24
CA TYR A 60 8.17 -6.94 9.34
C TYR A 60 6.74 -6.91 9.89
N THR A 61 6.40 -7.86 10.76
CA THR A 61 5.04 -8.01 11.32
C THR A 61 4.62 -6.76 12.08
N THR A 62 5.51 -6.21 12.90
CA THR A 62 5.28 -4.93 13.60
C THR A 62 5.01 -3.77 12.64
N GLY A 63 5.74 -3.72 11.52
CA GLY A 63 5.52 -2.71 10.48
C GLY A 63 4.16 -2.85 9.80
N TYR A 64 3.74 -4.08 9.52
CA TYR A 64 2.43 -4.36 8.93
C TYR A 64 1.28 -4.03 9.88
N ILE A 65 1.40 -4.40 11.17
CA ILE A 65 0.42 -4.04 12.20
C ILE A 65 0.28 -2.53 12.30
N ARG A 66 1.39 -1.80 12.36
CA ARG A 66 1.40 -0.33 12.40
C ARG A 66 0.69 0.28 11.19
N GLN A 67 1.07 -0.15 9.98
CA GLN A 67 0.51 0.37 8.75
C GLN A 67 -0.99 0.05 8.60
N TYR A 68 -1.40 -1.13 9.04
CA TYR A 68 -2.80 -1.54 9.02
C TYR A 68 -3.61 -0.75 10.07
N ALA A 69 -3.12 -0.67 11.30
CA ALA A 69 -3.71 0.13 12.39
C ALA A 69 -3.91 1.58 11.96
N ARG A 70 -2.89 2.20 11.35
CA ARG A 70 -2.96 3.55 10.81
C ARG A 70 -4.07 3.73 9.77
N THR A 71 -4.21 2.77 8.86
CA THR A 71 -5.25 2.78 7.82
C THR A 71 -6.65 2.68 8.43
N LEU A 72 -6.75 2.01 9.58
CA LEU A 72 -7.96 1.86 10.38
C LEU A 72 -8.06 2.88 11.51
N GLN A 73 -7.20 3.91 11.59
CA GLN A 73 -7.20 4.93 12.65
C GLN A 73 -7.34 4.31 14.06
N LEU A 74 -6.57 3.25 14.31
CA LEU A 74 -6.45 2.64 15.63
C LEU A 74 -5.15 3.13 16.28
N ASP A 75 -5.05 2.95 17.59
CA ASP A 75 -3.81 3.22 18.30
C ASP A 75 -2.73 2.20 17.88
N GLU A 76 -1.83 2.67 17.02
CA GLU A 76 -0.73 1.90 16.46
C GLU A 76 0.16 1.29 17.55
N GLU A 77 0.49 2.07 18.57
CA GLU A 77 1.46 1.68 19.60
C GLU A 77 0.86 0.68 20.58
N ALA A 78 -0.42 0.82 20.92
CA ALA A 78 -1.11 -0.18 21.74
C ALA A 78 -1.27 -1.52 21.01
N LEU A 79 -1.53 -1.54 19.69
CA LEU A 79 -1.60 -2.77 18.89
C LEU A 79 -0.23 -3.45 18.77
N VAL A 80 0.83 -2.67 18.53
CA VAL A 80 2.20 -3.18 18.47
C VAL A 80 2.65 -3.72 19.83
N HIS A 81 2.34 -3.01 20.92
CA HIS A 81 2.66 -3.47 22.27
C HIS A 81 1.94 -4.77 22.60
N ALA A 82 0.65 -4.88 22.27
CA ALA A 82 -0.13 -6.11 22.45
C ALA A 82 0.49 -7.30 21.68
N PHE A 83 0.91 -7.07 20.43
CA PHE A 83 1.61 -8.08 19.63
C PHE A 83 2.94 -8.52 20.25
N GLN A 84 3.78 -7.58 20.68
CA GLN A 84 5.11 -7.87 21.23
C GLN A 84 5.06 -8.53 22.62
N SER A 85 4.09 -8.12 23.45
CA SER A 85 3.90 -8.67 24.81
C SER A 85 3.08 -9.95 24.84
N GLY A 86 2.50 -10.36 23.71
CA GLY A 86 1.56 -11.48 23.62
C GLY A 86 0.26 -11.23 24.39
N GLN A 87 -0.04 -9.97 24.73
CA GLN A 87 -1.23 -9.59 25.49
C GLN A 87 -2.43 -9.32 24.57
N GLN A 88 -3.63 -9.53 25.11
CA GLN A 88 -4.87 -9.23 24.43
C GLN A 88 -5.25 -7.76 24.60
N ILE A 89 -5.95 -7.20 23.60
CA ILE A 89 -6.35 -5.79 23.58
C ILE A 89 -7.68 -5.62 24.31
N GLN A 90 -7.71 -4.68 25.25
CA GLN A 90 -8.93 -4.28 25.96
C GLN A 90 -9.39 -2.92 25.45
N GLY A 91 -10.59 -2.87 24.85
CA GLY A 91 -11.37 -1.65 24.68
C GLY A 91 -10.73 -0.51 23.88
N MET A 92 -10.25 -0.77 22.65
CA MET A 92 -9.79 0.33 21.77
C MET A 92 -10.96 1.18 21.25
N PRO A 93 -10.98 2.50 21.52
CA PRO A 93 -11.96 3.39 20.92
C PRO A 93 -11.60 3.60 19.44
N VAL A 94 -12.56 3.29 18.57
CA VAL A 94 -12.49 3.55 17.12
C VAL A 94 -12.66 5.06 16.92
N GLN A 95 -11.57 5.79 16.64
CA GLN A 95 -11.66 7.21 16.32
C GLN A 95 -12.35 7.38 14.95
N GLN A 96 -13.47 8.09 14.91
CA GLN A 96 -14.34 8.28 13.72
C GLN A 96 -13.97 9.50 12.87
N ASP A 97 -12.89 10.20 13.20
CA ASP A 97 -12.52 11.44 12.53
C ASP A 97 -11.67 11.14 11.27
N PHE A 98 -12.33 11.22 10.11
CA PHE A 98 -11.70 11.09 8.79
C PHE A 98 -10.93 12.37 8.43
N GLU A 99 -9.62 12.37 8.69
CA GLU A 99 -8.70 13.27 8.01
C GLU A 99 -7.59 12.46 7.32
N LEU A 100 -7.59 12.50 5.98
CA LEU A 100 -6.60 11.84 5.14
C LEU A 100 -5.24 12.52 5.30
N VAL A 101 -4.47 12.12 6.32
CA VAL A 101 -3.06 12.52 6.43
C VAL A 101 -2.23 11.59 5.56
N VAL A 102 -2.03 12.01 4.31
CA VAL A 102 -0.90 11.56 3.47
C VAL A 102 0.38 12.08 4.13
N SER A 103 0.95 11.31 5.06
CA SER A 103 2.31 11.62 5.52
C SER A 103 3.28 11.15 4.46
N GLN A 104 3.92 12.11 3.80
CA GLN A 104 5.10 11.89 2.98
C GLN A 104 6.15 11.05 3.75
N PRO A 105 6.85 10.11 3.11
CA PRO A 105 7.94 9.41 3.76
C PRO A 105 9.08 10.41 3.99
N ARG A 106 9.43 10.68 5.26
CA ARG A 106 10.73 11.28 5.57
C ARG A 106 11.80 10.24 5.24
N ARG A 107 12.33 10.32 4.03
CA ARG A 107 13.49 9.55 3.56
C ARG A 107 14.72 10.06 4.31
N GLY A 108 14.94 9.52 5.51
CA GLY A 108 16.26 9.53 6.12
C GLY A 108 17.20 8.76 5.19
N GLU A 109 18.31 9.39 4.82
CA GLU A 109 19.35 8.83 3.98
C GLU A 109 19.83 7.49 4.56
N VAL A 110 19.47 6.38 3.92
CA VAL A 110 20.18 5.13 4.16
C VAL A 110 21.46 5.20 3.34
N ARG A 111 22.54 5.59 4.01
CA ARG A 111 23.91 5.42 3.53
C ARG A 111 24.15 3.92 3.38
N VAL A 112 24.05 3.41 2.15
CA VAL A 112 24.49 2.06 1.79
C VAL A 112 26.01 2.03 1.84
N GLU A 113 26.56 1.74 3.02
CA GLU A 113 27.93 1.27 3.15
C GLU A 113 27.91 -0.27 3.27
N ASN A 114 28.32 -0.90 2.16
CA ASN A 114 28.90 -2.24 2.02
C ASN A 114 28.26 -3.43 2.75
N LEU A 115 27.58 -4.30 1.99
CA LEU A 115 27.57 -5.75 2.18
C LEU A 115 27.62 -6.44 0.81
N CYS A 116 28.72 -6.23 0.08
CA CYS A 116 29.24 -7.23 -0.85
C CYS A 116 30.45 -7.86 -0.16
N GLN A 117 30.27 -9.04 0.43
CA GLN A 117 31.38 -9.94 0.72
C GLN A 117 31.29 -11.09 -0.28
N PRO A 118 32.33 -11.33 -1.11
CA PRO A 118 32.42 -12.55 -1.89
C PRO A 118 32.80 -13.68 -0.93
N GLU A 119 31.92 -14.65 -0.72
CA GLU A 119 32.27 -15.89 -0.03
C GLU A 119 33.34 -16.63 -0.86
N GLN A 120 34.50 -16.81 -0.25
CA GLN A 120 35.62 -17.59 -0.78
C GLN A 120 35.31 -19.08 -0.59
N GLU A 121 34.85 -19.77 -1.63
CA GLU A 121 34.79 -21.24 -1.64
C GLU A 121 36.22 -21.81 -1.73
N GLN A 122 36.64 -22.55 -0.70
CA GLN A 122 37.86 -23.37 -0.75
C GLN A 122 37.57 -24.71 -1.47
N PRO A 123 38.56 -25.28 -2.19
CA PRO A 123 38.37 -26.50 -2.98
C PRO A 123 38.54 -27.76 -2.13
N GLN A 124 37.59 -28.68 -2.19
CA GLN A 124 37.79 -30.08 -1.76
C GLN A 124 37.40 -31.05 -2.88
N GLU A 125 38.40 -31.84 -3.28
CA GLU A 125 38.41 -32.80 -4.38
C GLU A 125 37.57 -34.08 -4.12
N ARG A 126 36.98 -34.57 -5.24
CA ARG A 126 36.80 -35.99 -5.65
C ARG A 126 35.70 -36.75 -4.91
N VAL A 127 34.68 -37.31 -5.57
CA VAL A 127 34.65 -38.48 -6.48
C VAL A 127 33.38 -38.33 -7.36
N SER A 128 33.45 -38.13 -8.68
CA SER A 128 33.56 -39.15 -9.73
C SER A 128 32.23 -39.60 -10.37
N HIS A 129 32.12 -39.35 -11.68
CA HIS A 129 31.29 -40.03 -12.70
C HIS A 129 29.81 -40.32 -12.40
N MET A 130 28.91 -39.51 -12.99
CA MET A 130 27.84 -40.02 -13.87
C MET A 130 27.54 -38.97 -14.95
N SER A 131 27.43 -39.44 -16.20
CA SER A 131 27.08 -38.68 -17.39
C SER A 131 25.72 -37.99 -17.23
N ALA A 132 25.70 -36.66 -17.15
CA ALA A 132 24.47 -35.89 -17.29
C ALA A 132 24.07 -35.92 -18.78
N THR A 133 23.08 -36.74 -19.12
CA THR A 133 22.36 -36.64 -20.38
C THR A 133 21.67 -35.27 -20.47
N PRO A 134 21.84 -34.50 -21.55
CA PRO A 134 21.13 -33.24 -21.72
C PRO A 134 19.68 -33.55 -22.09
N VAL A 135 18.79 -33.40 -21.12
CA VAL A 135 17.34 -33.55 -21.30
C VAL A 135 16.70 -32.18 -21.03
N MET A 136 15.94 -31.72 -22.04
CA MET A 136 15.02 -30.56 -22.05
C MET A 136 15.61 -29.13 -22.15
N SER A 137 16.17 -28.81 -23.32
CA SER A 137 16.36 -27.43 -23.78
C SER A 137 15.11 -26.80 -24.44
N SER A 138 14.03 -27.56 -24.60
CA SER A 138 12.81 -27.10 -25.30
C SER A 138 11.78 -26.43 -24.38
N GLU A 139 11.56 -26.95 -23.16
CA GLU A 139 10.55 -26.40 -22.23
C GLU A 139 10.97 -25.05 -21.62
N HIS A 140 12.27 -24.87 -21.39
CA HIS A 140 12.79 -23.65 -20.76
C HIS A 140 12.71 -22.42 -21.69
N LYS A 141 12.69 -22.63 -23.01
CA LYS A 141 12.58 -21.54 -24.00
C LYS A 141 11.15 -20.99 -24.07
N GLU A 142 10.17 -21.89 -24.04
CA GLU A 142 8.74 -21.53 -24.08
C GLU A 142 8.29 -20.73 -22.85
N ILE A 143 8.84 -21.06 -21.68
CA ILE A 143 8.58 -20.31 -20.44
C ILE A 143 9.16 -18.89 -20.51
N VAL A 144 10.38 -18.72 -21.04
CA VAL A 144 11.02 -17.39 -21.18
C VAL A 144 10.26 -16.52 -22.17
N ASP A 145 9.89 -17.08 -23.33
CA ASP A 145 9.10 -16.36 -24.35
C ASP A 145 7.73 -15.92 -23.80
N THR A 146 7.11 -16.74 -22.93
CA THR A 146 5.84 -16.41 -22.25
C THR A 146 5.99 -15.26 -21.26
N ILE A 147 7.06 -15.25 -20.45
CA ILE A 147 7.34 -14.18 -19.49
C ILE A 147 7.63 -12.86 -20.22
N ASP A 148 8.42 -12.90 -21.29
CA ASP A 148 8.72 -11.73 -22.10
C ASP A 148 7.48 -11.18 -22.81
N GLY A 149 6.58 -12.06 -23.27
CA GLY A 149 5.26 -11.69 -23.80
C GLY A 149 4.41 -10.93 -22.77
N ALA A 150 4.24 -11.50 -21.58
CA ALA A 150 3.49 -10.88 -20.49
C ALA A 150 4.09 -9.52 -20.07
N ARG A 151 5.43 -9.40 -20.06
CA ARG A 151 6.12 -8.15 -19.78
C ARG A 151 5.84 -7.08 -20.85
N LYS A 152 5.83 -7.45 -22.12
CA LYS A 152 5.53 -6.54 -23.23
C LYS A 152 4.09 -6.04 -23.17
N GLU A 153 3.14 -6.90 -22.85
CA GLU A 153 1.74 -6.54 -22.65
C GLU A 153 1.57 -5.58 -21.46
N ALA A 154 2.20 -5.88 -20.31
CA ALA A 154 2.15 -5.01 -19.13
C ALA A 154 2.75 -3.61 -19.41
N LEU A 155 3.85 -3.54 -20.18
CA LEU A 155 4.45 -2.27 -20.61
C LEU A 155 3.53 -1.50 -21.56
N ALA A 156 2.84 -2.19 -22.47
CA ALA A 156 1.88 -1.56 -23.38
C ALA A 156 0.69 -0.96 -22.62
N VAL A 157 0.12 -1.69 -21.65
CA VAL A 157 -0.97 -1.19 -20.79
C VAL A 157 -0.49 0.03 -20.00
N ARG A 158 0.71 -0.01 -19.43
CA ARG A 158 1.29 1.14 -18.73
C ARG A 158 1.38 2.37 -19.63
N HIS A 159 1.95 2.22 -20.82
CA HIS A 159 2.03 3.33 -21.79
C HIS A 159 0.64 3.84 -22.17
N GLN A 160 -0.34 2.96 -22.35
CA GLN A 160 -1.71 3.35 -22.64
C GLN A 160 -2.32 4.17 -21.48
N THR A 161 -2.08 3.78 -20.22
CA THR A 161 -2.55 4.53 -19.06
C THR A 161 -1.86 5.89 -18.91
N GLU A 162 -0.55 5.97 -19.19
CA GLU A 162 0.22 7.22 -19.18
C GLU A 162 -0.30 8.18 -20.28
N GLN A 163 -0.51 7.67 -21.50
CA GLN A 163 -1.07 8.46 -22.60
C GLN A 163 -2.48 8.98 -22.30
N PHE A 164 -3.34 8.17 -21.67
CA PHE A 164 -4.67 8.60 -21.28
C PHE A 164 -4.63 9.70 -20.21
N ALA A 165 -3.73 9.58 -19.22
CA ALA A 165 -3.53 10.60 -18.19
C ALA A 165 -3.08 11.94 -18.79
N ASP A 166 -2.10 11.91 -19.70
CA ASP A 166 -1.61 13.10 -20.40
C ASP A 166 -2.72 13.78 -21.23
N GLN A 167 -3.58 12.98 -21.88
CA GLN A 167 -4.71 13.49 -22.65
C GLN A 167 -5.75 14.20 -21.76
N VAL A 168 -6.10 13.61 -20.60
CA VAL A 168 -7.05 14.20 -19.65
C VAL A 168 -6.48 15.48 -19.07
N LEU A 169 -5.21 15.48 -18.67
CA LEU A 169 -4.53 16.67 -18.14
C LEU A 169 -4.50 17.80 -19.17
N GLY A 170 -4.12 17.50 -20.42
CA GLY A 170 -4.12 18.50 -21.50
C GLY A 170 -5.50 19.09 -21.77
N HIS A 171 -6.56 18.28 -21.68
CA HIS A 171 -7.94 18.78 -21.82
C HIS A 171 -8.32 19.72 -20.67
N LEU A 172 -8.04 19.32 -19.43
CA LEU A 172 -8.31 20.16 -18.24
C LEU A 172 -7.54 21.48 -18.29
N GLU A 173 -6.26 21.45 -18.66
CA GLU A 173 -5.45 22.66 -18.85
C GLU A 173 -6.06 23.59 -19.90
N SER A 174 -6.56 23.04 -21.01
CA SER A 174 -7.24 23.83 -22.04
C SER A 174 -8.51 24.51 -21.51
N GLU A 175 -9.36 23.79 -20.77
CA GLU A 175 -10.58 24.35 -20.18
C GLU A 175 -10.28 25.43 -19.12
N ILE A 176 -9.23 25.22 -18.32
CA ILE A 176 -8.75 26.24 -17.37
C ILE A 176 -8.30 27.49 -18.12
N GLN A 177 -7.50 27.36 -19.18
CA GLN A 177 -7.03 28.51 -19.95
C GLN A 177 -8.18 29.28 -20.63
N LYS A 178 -9.20 28.57 -21.15
CA LYS A 178 -10.42 29.20 -21.68
C LYS A 178 -11.11 30.03 -20.60
N THR A 179 -11.31 29.45 -19.42
CA THR A 179 -11.96 30.13 -18.29
C THR A 179 -11.17 31.36 -17.84
N LEU A 180 -9.84 31.23 -17.71
CA LEU A 180 -8.95 32.34 -17.37
C LEU A 180 -8.98 33.46 -18.42
N SER A 181 -9.08 33.11 -19.70
CA SER A 181 -9.24 34.08 -20.79
C SER A 181 -10.54 34.90 -20.65
N ILE A 182 -11.66 34.22 -20.36
CA ILE A 182 -12.95 34.87 -20.12
C ILE A 182 -12.85 35.85 -18.95
N ILE A 183 -12.28 35.41 -17.82
CA ILE A 183 -12.12 36.25 -16.62
C ILE A 183 -11.21 37.45 -16.91
N ARG A 184 -10.09 37.25 -17.61
CA ARG A 184 -9.15 38.32 -17.98
C ARG A 184 -9.82 39.37 -18.84
N ASN A 185 -10.62 38.95 -19.82
CA ASN A 185 -11.36 39.84 -20.71
C ASN A 185 -12.47 40.60 -19.96
N GLY A 186 -13.24 39.92 -19.10
CA GLY A 186 -14.26 40.54 -18.26
C GLY A 186 -13.69 41.56 -17.28
N ARG A 187 -12.51 41.29 -16.70
CA ARG A 187 -11.80 42.24 -15.82
C ARG A 187 -11.38 43.51 -16.57
N GLY A 188 -10.89 43.37 -17.81
CA GLY A 188 -10.56 44.52 -18.66
C GLY A 188 -11.79 45.40 -18.93
N PHE A 189 -12.91 44.77 -19.29
CA PHE A 189 -14.18 45.47 -19.52
C PHE A 189 -14.67 46.26 -18.29
N LEU A 190 -14.59 45.66 -17.10
CA LEU A 190 -14.99 46.33 -15.86
C LEU A 190 -14.03 47.46 -15.48
N GLN A 191 -12.72 47.30 -15.68
CA GLN A 191 -11.74 48.37 -15.44
C GLN A 191 -11.92 49.56 -16.37
N GLU A 192 -12.27 49.31 -17.63
CA GLU A 192 -12.53 50.36 -18.61
C GLU A 192 -13.83 51.11 -18.30
N ARG A 193 -14.90 50.40 -17.91
CA ARG A 193 -16.12 51.05 -17.39
C ARG A 193 -15.85 51.86 -16.13
N LEU A 194 -15.04 51.38 -15.19
CA LEU A 194 -14.71 52.13 -13.96
C LEU A 194 -13.93 53.42 -14.26
N LYS A 195 -13.04 53.41 -15.26
CA LYS A 195 -12.35 54.63 -15.71
C LYS A 195 -13.32 55.67 -16.29
N SER A 196 -14.39 55.25 -16.95
CA SER A 196 -15.43 56.16 -17.46
C SER A 196 -16.33 56.77 -16.36
N TYR A 197 -16.26 56.28 -15.11
CA TYR A 197 -17.07 56.78 -14.00
C TYR A 197 -16.32 57.70 -13.02
N ASN A 198 -14.99 57.82 -13.12
CA ASN A 198 -14.24 58.80 -12.35
C ASN A 198 -14.11 60.09 -13.18
N PHE A 199 -14.84 61.12 -12.75
CA PHE A 199 -14.77 62.50 -13.25
C PHE A 199 -13.56 63.23 -12.68
#